data_AF-A0A0P6YLI0-F1
#
_entry.id   AF-A0A0P6YLI0-F1
#
_cell.length_a   1.000
_cell.length_b   1.000
_cell.length_c   1.000
_cell.angle_alpha   90.00
_cell.angle_beta   90.00
_cell.angle_gamma   90.00
#
_symmetry.space_group_name_H-M   'P 1'
#
loop_
_entity.id
_entity.type
_entity.pdbx_description
1 polymer ?
#
loop_
_entity_poly.entity_id
_entity_poly.type
_entity_poly.pdbx_seq_one_letter_code
_entity_poly.pdbx_strand_id
1 'polypeptide(L)'
;MNNLNSFEKEIKQTYRLPEANPAYFKQLEAKLQAKQPHPEVSARPAFHFARGWAYAMAAFLLIGVMVLAIGPSKVLAQIQAVFGFVPNVGLVDTSSPFRQLAEPVSDTRDGVTLDIQSAFLSADQTIITYTMSDLPVEIKHAKFGDPECFTPAYLTLPDGSRVEASGSSSGLTPDGSYANNIRFSDTVPTNFNQATLVFPCLEGTARGKGPEDWQFALTFKPAPENLAVYPATLMPSQAQVENPASTKVEPAAQPQVESRTPAMPAMMVDGDRQEEMVVLAMVEQPDAYWVTWAYPGKRDNDIQINGELYAVPFNPVLYDANGAELQEPDHETQLELWKYEESLRSQLSGQDQLKYLGSMYTFAVPKSGVAFPVYAKQNVYERSFPEKEAYAEIEFDGSKVQTSDNPVEINQEIQLGSVKFTLSAVEKNPYGGYSFLFDGAEGKVVQCQAGLVGYKTNMGGGSSFNPGDPFHFYQAEMYSQIPTGMLTVRVSQPAVLGDLISFIGSWSPGK
;
A
#
# COMPACT_ATOMS: atom_id res chain seq x y z
N MET A 1 -46.23 -3.36 22.91
CA MET A 1 -45.98 -4.13 21.69
C MET A 1 -45.19 -3.22 20.75
N ASN A 2 -43.90 -3.49 20.57
CA ASN A 2 -43.00 -2.65 19.79
C ASN A 2 -43.14 -2.97 18.30
N ASN A 3 -43.27 -1.94 17.46
CA ASN A 3 -43.27 -2.08 16.01
C ASN A 3 -41.83 -2.35 15.53
N LEU A 4 -41.58 -3.56 15.03
CA LEU A 4 -40.30 -3.93 14.42
C LEU A 4 -40.16 -3.27 13.03
N ASN A 5 -38.97 -2.79 12.72
CA ASN A 5 -38.65 -2.22 11.41
C ASN A 5 -38.51 -3.31 10.33
N SER A 6 -38.36 -2.91 9.07
CA SER A 6 -38.35 -3.85 7.93
C SER A 6 -37.17 -4.83 7.97
N PHE A 7 -36.00 -4.38 8.40
CA PHE A 7 -34.80 -5.22 8.53
C PHE A 7 -34.95 -6.27 9.65
N GLU A 8 -35.52 -5.87 10.78
CA GLU A 8 -35.79 -6.77 11.90
C GLU A 8 -36.83 -7.85 11.57
N LYS A 9 -37.78 -7.55 10.68
CA LYS A 9 -38.73 -8.55 10.16
C LYS A 9 -38.05 -9.59 9.27
N GLU A 10 -37.09 -9.15 8.45
CA GLU A 10 -36.33 -10.01 7.55
C GLU A 10 -35.43 -10.98 8.33
N ILE A 11 -34.74 -10.49 9.36
CA ILE A 11 -33.95 -11.34 10.28
C ILE A 11 -34.84 -12.39 10.95
N LYS A 12 -36.01 -12.00 11.44
CA LYS A 12 -36.91 -12.92 12.14
C LYS A 12 -37.45 -14.02 11.22
N GLN A 13 -37.65 -13.74 9.93
CA GLN A 13 -38.08 -14.73 8.94
C GLN A 13 -36.95 -15.69 8.55
N THR A 14 -35.72 -15.20 8.40
CA THR A 14 -34.56 -16.01 7.99
C THR A 14 -34.14 -17.02 9.07
N TYR A 15 -34.22 -16.64 10.35
CA TYR A 15 -33.69 -17.47 11.44
C TYR A 15 -34.72 -18.37 12.15
N ARG A 16 -36.00 -18.37 11.75
CA ARG A 16 -37.10 -19.14 12.39
C ARG A 16 -37.02 -19.19 13.92
N LEU A 17 -36.71 -18.04 14.53
CA LEU A 17 -36.53 -17.96 15.97
C LEU A 17 -37.85 -18.32 16.68
N PRO A 18 -37.84 -19.18 17.70
CA PRO A 18 -39.05 -19.52 18.44
C PRO A 18 -39.66 -18.26 19.06
N GLU A 19 -41.00 -18.18 19.09
CA GLU A 19 -41.69 -17.05 19.70
C GLU A 19 -41.23 -16.87 21.15
N ALA A 20 -40.87 -15.62 21.48
CA ALA A 20 -40.42 -15.20 22.79
C ALA A 20 -41.39 -15.70 23.88
N ASN A 21 -40.93 -16.60 24.76
CA ASN A 21 -41.76 -17.16 25.81
C ASN A 21 -42.17 -16.05 26.82
N PRO A 22 -43.45 -15.65 26.87
CA PRO A 22 -43.89 -14.52 27.69
C PRO A 22 -43.72 -14.77 29.21
N ALA A 23 -43.68 -16.03 29.64
CA ALA A 23 -43.41 -16.37 31.04
C ALA A 23 -41.95 -16.08 31.45
N TYR A 24 -41.01 -16.25 30.51
CA TYR A 24 -39.59 -15.94 30.74
C TYR A 24 -39.39 -14.44 30.96
N PHE A 25 -40.01 -13.60 30.12
CA PHE A 25 -39.89 -12.15 30.25
C PHE A 25 -40.54 -11.62 31.54
N LYS A 26 -41.70 -12.17 31.94
CA LYS A 26 -42.29 -11.84 33.25
C LYS A 26 -41.39 -12.22 34.43
N GLN A 27 -40.72 -13.38 34.36
CA GLN A 27 -39.77 -13.78 35.41
C GLN A 27 -38.51 -12.93 35.41
N LEU A 28 -38.03 -12.53 34.23
CA LEU A 28 -36.87 -11.66 34.10
C LEU A 28 -37.15 -10.26 34.63
N GLU A 29 -38.31 -9.69 34.31
CA GLU A 29 -38.77 -8.41 34.84
C GLU A 29 -38.91 -8.44 36.36
N ALA A 30 -39.50 -9.51 36.91
CA ALA A 30 -39.57 -9.71 38.36
C ALA A 30 -38.18 -9.84 39.02
N LYS A 31 -37.23 -10.52 38.36
CA LYS A 31 -35.84 -10.63 38.84
C LYS A 31 -35.07 -9.31 38.79
N LEU A 32 -35.36 -8.46 37.81
CA LEU A 32 -34.74 -7.14 37.68
C LEU A 32 -35.32 -6.14 38.70
N GLN A 33 -36.63 -6.17 38.93
CA GLN A 33 -37.27 -5.37 39.97
C GLN A 33 -36.83 -5.80 41.38
N ALA A 34 -36.64 -7.10 41.62
CA ALA A 34 -36.09 -7.61 42.89
C ALA A 34 -34.60 -7.28 43.10
N LYS A 35 -33.87 -6.89 42.05
CA LYS A 35 -32.47 -6.44 42.11
C LYS A 35 -32.33 -4.91 42.15
N GLN A 36 -33.42 -4.15 42.09
CA GLN A 36 -33.35 -2.73 42.38
C GLN A 36 -33.08 -2.57 43.89
N PRO A 37 -31.98 -1.89 44.29
CA PRO A 37 -31.71 -1.67 45.69
C PRO A 37 -32.87 -0.88 46.31
N HIS A 38 -33.35 -1.35 47.46
CA HIS A 38 -34.31 -0.62 48.28
C HIS A 38 -33.84 0.82 48.48
N PRO A 39 -34.74 1.83 48.48
CA PRO A 39 -34.36 3.18 48.86
C PRO A 39 -33.93 3.12 50.32
N GLU A 40 -32.63 3.31 50.56
CA GLU A 40 -32.12 3.50 51.90
C GLU A 40 -32.86 4.64 52.57
N VAL A 41 -33.20 4.39 53.83
CA VAL A 41 -33.87 5.29 54.75
C VAL A 41 -33.29 6.71 54.62
N SER A 42 -34.19 7.67 54.37
CA SER A 42 -33.93 9.10 54.34
C SER A 42 -33.23 9.56 55.64
N ALA A 43 -31.90 9.56 55.64
CA ALA A 43 -31.12 10.46 56.48
C ALA A 43 -31.02 11.78 55.71
N ARG A 44 -31.75 12.81 56.15
CA ARG A 44 -31.63 14.16 55.60
C ARG A 44 -30.18 14.65 55.79
N PRO A 45 -29.40 14.92 54.72
CA PRO A 45 -28.25 15.80 54.87
C PRO A 45 -28.76 17.22 54.66
N ALA A 46 -28.65 18.06 55.69
CA ALA A 46 -28.77 19.49 55.52
C ALA A 46 -27.54 19.97 54.71
N PHE A 47 -27.63 19.85 53.38
CA PHE A 47 -26.62 20.38 52.48
C PHE A 47 -26.86 21.88 52.36
N HIS A 48 -26.20 22.65 53.23
CA HIS A 48 -26.05 24.07 53.02
C HIS A 48 -25.26 24.25 51.72
N PHE A 49 -25.94 24.67 50.64
CA PHE A 49 -25.34 25.08 49.38
C PHE A 49 -24.42 26.29 49.64
N ALA A 50 -23.17 26.01 50.00
CA ALA A 50 -22.13 27.01 49.97
C ALA A 50 -21.91 27.38 48.50
N ARG A 51 -22.03 28.67 48.19
CA ARG A 51 -21.80 29.28 46.85
C ARG A 51 -20.49 28.83 46.15
N GLY A 52 -19.56 28.18 46.85
CA GLY A 52 -18.33 27.60 46.30
C GLY A 52 -18.53 26.45 45.30
N TRP A 53 -19.55 25.61 45.47
CA TRP A 53 -19.77 24.46 44.56
C TRP A 53 -20.34 24.86 43.19
N ALA A 54 -20.98 26.03 43.10
CA ALA A 54 -21.44 26.57 41.83
C ALA A 54 -20.25 26.89 40.90
N TYR A 55 -19.13 27.36 41.46
CA TYR A 55 -17.90 27.61 40.68
C TYR A 55 -17.21 26.32 40.27
N ALA A 56 -17.20 25.29 41.12
CA ALA A 56 -16.64 23.98 40.77
C ALA A 56 -17.45 23.29 39.67
N MET A 57 -18.79 23.33 39.76
CA MET A 57 -19.68 22.81 38.72
C MET A 57 -19.57 23.62 37.42
N ALA A 58 -19.54 24.95 37.49
CA ALA A 58 -19.35 25.80 36.31
C ALA A 58 -17.99 25.58 35.65
N ALA A 59 -16.92 25.37 36.43
CA ALA A 59 -15.60 25.01 35.91
C ALA A 59 -15.61 23.63 35.25
N PHE A 60 -16.23 22.61 35.86
CA PHE A 60 -16.37 21.30 35.24
C PHE A 60 -17.22 21.32 33.97
N LEU A 61 -18.28 22.13 33.93
CA LEU A 61 -19.11 22.32 32.73
C LEU A 61 -18.34 23.06 31.64
N LEU A 62 -17.55 24.07 31.99
CA LEU A 62 -16.64 24.76 31.06
C LEU A 62 -15.57 23.81 30.51
N ILE A 63 -14.95 22.99 31.35
CA ILE A 63 -13.98 21.98 30.94
C ILE A 63 -14.66 20.94 30.04
N GLY A 64 -15.85 20.46 30.39
CA GLY A 64 -16.62 19.52 29.58
C GLY A 64 -17.01 20.09 28.22
N VAL A 65 -17.46 21.35 28.16
CA VAL A 65 -17.78 22.05 26.91
C VAL A 65 -16.53 22.33 26.09
N MET A 66 -15.39 22.63 26.73
CA MET A 66 -14.11 22.82 26.05
C MET A 66 -13.59 21.51 25.44
N VAL A 67 -13.71 20.38 26.15
CA VAL A 67 -13.37 19.04 25.64
C VAL A 67 -14.31 18.61 24.51
N LEU A 68 -15.61 18.90 24.62
CA LEU A 68 -16.59 18.59 23.56
C LEU A 68 -16.45 19.51 22.33
N ALA A 69 -16.06 20.78 22.51
CA ALA A 69 -15.79 21.72 21.41
C ALA A 69 -14.48 21.39 20.65
N ILE A 70 -13.52 20.75 21.32
CA ILE A 70 -12.29 20.24 20.71
C ILE A 70 -12.55 18.93 19.95
N GLY A 71 -13.63 18.20 20.28
CA GLY A 71 -14.04 16.97 19.61
C GLY A 71 -13.19 15.75 20.03
N PRO A 72 -13.79 14.55 20.17
CA PRO A 72 -13.07 13.35 20.58
C PRO A 72 -11.95 12.93 19.61
N SER A 73 -11.97 13.42 18.36
CA SER A 73 -10.93 13.18 17.36
C SER A 73 -9.63 13.95 17.62
N LYS A 74 -9.65 15.08 18.35
CA LYS A 74 -8.46 15.92 18.56
C LYS A 74 -7.68 15.59 19.84
N VAL A 75 -8.30 14.97 20.83
CA VAL A 75 -7.62 14.57 22.08
C VAL A 75 -6.91 13.22 21.90
N LEU A 76 -7.44 12.30 21.09
CA LEU A 76 -6.73 11.07 20.69
C LEU A 76 -5.54 11.34 19.76
N ALA A 77 -5.53 12.50 19.08
CA ALA A 77 -4.42 12.91 18.23
C ALA A 77 -3.20 13.45 19.01
N GLN A 78 -3.27 13.60 20.34
CA GLN A 78 -2.20 14.20 21.13
C GLN A 78 -1.35 13.18 21.91
N ILE A 79 -1.53 11.89 21.64
CA ILE A 79 -0.48 10.87 21.78
C ILE A 79 -0.09 10.49 20.34
N GLN A 80 0.43 11.46 19.58
CA GLN A 80 1.13 11.12 18.34
C GLN A 80 2.36 10.33 18.76
N ALA A 81 2.44 9.05 18.37
CA ALA A 81 3.68 8.31 18.43
C ALA A 81 4.77 9.17 17.76
N VAL A 82 5.82 9.47 18.51
CA VAL A 82 6.97 10.19 17.97
C VAL A 82 7.76 9.15 17.19
N PHE A 83 7.63 9.17 15.87
CA PHE A 83 8.39 8.27 15.02
C PHE A 83 9.82 8.77 14.86
N GLY A 84 10.73 7.83 14.66
CA GLY A 84 12.10 8.09 14.28
C GLY A 84 12.53 7.11 13.20
N PHE A 85 13.36 7.57 12.29
CA PHE A 85 14.02 6.69 11.33
C PHE A 85 15.36 6.21 11.89
N VAL A 86 15.52 4.89 11.96
CA VAL A 86 16.77 4.23 12.35
C VAL A 86 17.37 3.56 11.11
N PRO A 87 18.59 3.91 10.68
CA PRO A 87 19.24 3.28 9.53
C PRO A 87 19.25 1.75 9.62
N ASN A 88 18.99 1.08 8.49
CA ASN A 88 18.84 -0.38 8.35
C ASN A 88 17.67 -1.04 9.12
N VAL A 89 16.93 -0.28 9.93
CA VAL A 89 15.73 -0.75 10.62
C VAL A 89 14.48 -0.17 9.97
N GLY A 90 14.44 1.15 9.76
CA GLY A 90 13.28 1.86 9.22
C GLY A 90 12.64 2.81 10.23
N LEU A 91 11.39 3.19 9.97
CA LEU A 91 10.55 4.00 10.84
C LEU A 91 10.04 3.20 12.03
N VAL A 92 10.36 3.66 13.24
CA VAL A 92 9.98 3.00 14.50
C VAL A 92 9.39 4.01 15.49
N ASP A 93 8.51 3.55 16.36
CA ASP A 93 8.00 4.34 17.49
C ASP A 93 9.10 4.54 18.54
N THR A 94 9.48 5.80 18.80
CA THR A 94 10.56 6.18 19.73
C THR A 94 10.08 6.42 21.17
N SER A 95 8.80 6.23 21.46
CA SER A 95 8.21 6.47 22.79
C SER A 95 8.68 5.46 23.85
N SER A 96 9.27 4.33 23.43
CA SER A 96 9.72 3.24 24.30
C SER A 96 11.16 2.83 24.00
N PRO A 97 11.92 2.34 25.01
CA PRO A 97 13.28 1.87 24.80
C PRO A 97 13.34 0.72 23.80
N PHE A 98 14.28 0.80 22.86
CA PHE A 98 14.53 -0.23 21.88
C PHE A 98 15.33 -1.39 22.44
N ARG A 99 15.15 -2.57 21.84
CA ARG A 99 16.02 -3.71 22.05
C ARG A 99 16.57 -4.18 20.73
N GLN A 100 17.77 -4.74 20.78
CA GLN A 100 18.42 -5.35 19.62
C GLN A 100 18.89 -6.75 19.94
N LEU A 101 19.17 -7.53 18.90
CA LEU A 101 19.82 -8.82 19.02
C LEU A 101 21.16 -8.67 19.77
N ALA A 102 21.37 -9.54 20.76
CA ALA A 102 22.55 -9.52 21.60
C ALA A 102 23.81 -9.91 20.81
N GLU A 103 23.68 -10.95 20.00
CA GLU A 103 24.70 -11.53 19.11
C GLU A 103 24.02 -12.18 17.89
N PRO A 104 24.61 -12.11 16.68
CA PRO A 104 24.12 -12.84 15.52
C PRO A 104 24.03 -14.34 15.79
N VAL A 105 23.03 -15.00 15.17
CA VAL A 105 22.80 -16.44 15.34
C VAL A 105 22.83 -17.10 13.97
N SER A 106 23.74 -18.05 13.77
CA SER A 106 23.84 -18.82 12.54
C SER A 106 23.72 -20.31 12.81
N ASP A 107 23.06 -21.00 11.88
CA ASP A 107 22.97 -22.46 11.87
C ASP A 107 23.01 -22.97 10.42
N THR A 108 23.42 -24.22 10.24
CA THR A 108 23.50 -24.88 8.93
C THR A 108 22.75 -26.20 8.97
N ARG A 109 21.75 -26.34 8.09
CA ARG A 109 20.92 -27.54 7.98
C ARG A 109 20.70 -27.91 6.52
N ASP A 110 20.83 -29.20 6.21
CA ASP A 110 20.64 -29.75 4.85
C ASP A 110 21.47 -29.01 3.77
N GLY A 111 22.65 -28.53 4.14
CA GLY A 111 23.56 -27.79 3.25
C GLY A 111 23.20 -26.31 3.03
N VAL A 112 22.12 -25.82 3.64
CA VAL A 112 21.72 -24.40 3.65
C VAL A 112 22.17 -23.77 4.95
N THR A 113 22.76 -22.58 4.88
CA THR A 113 23.11 -21.78 6.06
C THR A 113 22.18 -20.58 6.14
N LEU A 114 21.58 -20.39 7.32
CA LEU A 114 20.89 -19.16 7.68
C LEU A 114 21.71 -18.43 8.74
N ASP A 115 21.84 -17.12 8.55
CA ASP A 115 22.50 -16.24 9.50
C ASP A 115 21.54 -15.10 9.87
N ILE A 116 21.07 -15.11 11.10
CA ILE A 116 20.28 -14.04 11.71
C ILE A 116 21.25 -12.95 12.14
N GLN A 117 21.45 -11.98 11.26
CA GLN A 117 22.45 -10.93 11.41
C GLN A 117 22.05 -9.91 12.47
N SER A 118 20.78 -9.51 12.47
CA SER A 118 20.27 -8.52 13.41
C SER A 118 18.78 -8.67 13.65
N ALA A 119 18.33 -8.15 14.78
CA ALA A 119 16.93 -8.00 15.10
C ALA A 119 16.75 -6.71 15.89
N PHE A 120 15.66 -6.00 15.65
CA PHE A 120 15.31 -4.76 16.32
C PHE A 120 13.86 -4.81 16.78
N LEU A 121 13.64 -4.49 18.05
CA LEU A 121 12.33 -4.52 18.69
C LEU A 121 11.99 -3.11 19.18
N SER A 122 10.89 -2.57 18.68
CA SER A 122 10.26 -1.33 19.12
C SER A 122 8.84 -1.59 19.64
N ALA A 123 8.16 -0.55 20.10
CA ALA A 123 6.79 -0.67 20.61
C ALA A 123 5.76 -0.97 19.52
N ASP A 124 6.07 -0.68 18.26
CA ASP A 124 5.17 -0.82 17.11
C ASP A 124 5.51 -2.02 16.20
N GLN A 125 6.76 -2.49 16.19
CA GLN A 125 7.16 -3.61 15.34
C GLN A 125 8.41 -4.35 15.84
N THR A 126 8.61 -5.55 15.30
CA THR A 126 9.88 -6.26 15.34
C THR A 126 10.37 -6.52 13.91
N ILE A 127 11.64 -6.24 13.66
CA ILE A 127 12.29 -6.48 12.36
C ILE A 127 13.47 -7.41 12.59
N ILE A 128 13.57 -8.46 11.77
CA ILE A 128 14.68 -9.41 11.79
C ILE A 128 15.31 -9.45 10.41
N THR A 129 16.61 -9.18 10.34
CA THR A 129 17.40 -9.27 9.11
C THR A 129 18.20 -10.55 9.12
N TYR A 130 18.14 -11.30 8.03
CA TYR A 130 18.87 -12.55 7.87
C TYR A 130 19.38 -12.75 6.44
N THR A 131 20.47 -13.49 6.32
CA THR A 131 21.01 -13.93 5.03
C THR A 131 20.88 -15.43 4.90
N MET A 132 20.80 -15.89 3.66
CA MET A 132 20.74 -17.30 3.32
C MET A 132 21.82 -17.61 2.29
N SER A 133 22.69 -18.57 2.59
CA SER A 133 23.76 -19.00 1.69
C SER A 133 23.63 -20.49 1.35
N ASP A 134 24.37 -20.87 0.31
CA ASP A 134 24.56 -22.27 -0.09
C ASP A 134 23.27 -23.01 -0.49
N LEU A 135 22.21 -22.29 -0.89
CA LEU A 135 20.99 -22.91 -1.39
C LEU A 135 21.26 -23.79 -2.63
N PRO A 136 20.97 -25.10 -2.57
CA PRO A 136 20.94 -25.96 -3.74
C PRO A 136 19.90 -25.48 -4.76
N VAL A 137 20.22 -25.62 -6.06
CA VAL A 137 19.35 -25.19 -7.18
C VAL A 137 17.99 -25.88 -7.13
N GLU A 138 17.96 -27.10 -6.59
CA GLU A 138 16.76 -27.92 -6.41
C GLU A 138 15.77 -27.37 -5.39
N ILE A 139 16.22 -26.46 -4.50
CA ILE A 139 15.45 -25.87 -3.40
C ILE A 139 15.11 -24.40 -3.70
N LYS A 140 15.96 -23.69 -4.47
CA LYS A 140 15.86 -22.23 -4.70
C LYS A 140 14.50 -21.75 -5.18
N HIS A 141 13.81 -22.54 -6.02
CA HIS A 141 12.47 -22.21 -6.49
C HIS A 141 11.63 -23.47 -6.62
N ALA A 142 10.37 -23.40 -6.20
CA ALA A 142 9.38 -24.39 -6.60
C ALA A 142 9.32 -24.44 -8.13
N LYS A 143 9.47 -25.64 -8.72
CA LYS A 143 9.21 -25.80 -10.15
C LYS A 143 7.72 -25.66 -10.39
N PHE A 144 7.34 -25.27 -11.60
CA PHE A 144 5.94 -25.18 -11.99
C PHE A 144 5.18 -26.49 -11.65
N GLY A 145 4.21 -26.40 -10.74
CA GLY A 145 3.43 -27.55 -10.24
C GLY A 145 3.94 -28.20 -8.94
N ASP A 146 5.11 -27.82 -8.44
CA ASP A 146 5.57 -28.20 -7.09
C ASP A 146 4.83 -27.37 -6.03
N PRO A 147 4.44 -27.93 -4.88
CA PRO A 147 3.89 -27.17 -3.77
C PRO A 147 4.96 -26.22 -3.20
N GLU A 148 4.71 -24.92 -3.30
CA GLU A 148 5.58 -23.86 -2.77
C GLU A 148 5.25 -23.57 -1.29
N CYS A 149 6.27 -23.22 -0.51
CA CYS A 149 6.09 -22.78 0.87
C CYS A 149 5.61 -21.32 0.93
N PHE A 150 4.37 -21.14 1.40
CA PHE A 150 3.78 -19.84 1.74
C PHE A 150 3.48 -19.71 3.24
N THR A 151 4.07 -20.56 4.08
CA THR A 151 3.83 -20.50 5.53
C THR A 151 4.73 -19.43 6.13
N PRO A 152 4.19 -18.38 6.77
CA PRO A 152 5.01 -17.32 7.34
C PRO A 152 5.85 -17.84 8.50
N ALA A 153 7.06 -17.26 8.66
CA ALA A 153 7.84 -17.42 9.87
C ALA A 153 7.09 -16.85 11.09
N TYR A 154 7.44 -17.29 12.29
CA TYR A 154 6.81 -16.81 13.51
C TYR A 154 7.78 -16.78 14.69
N LEU A 155 7.50 -15.94 15.67
CA LEU A 155 8.16 -15.92 16.97
C LEU A 155 7.34 -16.70 17.98
N THR A 156 7.99 -17.58 18.73
CA THR A 156 7.44 -18.15 19.97
C THR A 156 8.03 -17.41 21.16
N LEU A 157 7.17 -16.82 21.98
CA LEU A 157 7.58 -16.10 23.19
C LEU A 157 7.72 -17.05 24.39
N PRO A 158 8.43 -16.63 25.47
CA PRO A 158 8.64 -17.48 26.65
C PRO A 158 7.37 -17.92 27.39
N ASP A 159 6.26 -17.20 27.21
CA ASP A 159 4.94 -17.55 27.73
C ASP A 159 4.18 -18.55 26.84
N GLY A 160 4.78 -18.98 25.73
CA GLY A 160 4.20 -19.88 24.74
C GLY A 160 3.29 -19.20 23.71
N SER A 161 3.12 -17.87 23.77
CA SER A 161 2.39 -17.15 22.73
C SER A 161 3.16 -17.12 21.41
N ARG A 162 2.42 -17.03 20.30
CA ARG A 162 2.94 -17.06 18.94
C ARG A 162 2.60 -15.76 18.24
N VAL A 163 3.61 -15.16 17.62
CA VAL A 163 3.50 -13.94 16.81
C VAL A 163 3.91 -14.28 15.38
N GLU A 164 2.96 -14.26 14.44
CA GLU A 164 3.23 -14.54 13.03
C GLU A 164 3.85 -13.31 12.35
N ALA A 165 4.73 -13.56 11.36
CA ALA A 165 5.26 -12.49 10.54
C ALA A 165 4.13 -11.84 9.75
N SER A 166 4.12 -10.50 9.71
CA SER A 166 3.19 -9.73 8.89
C SER A 166 3.66 -9.60 7.44
N GLY A 167 4.94 -9.85 7.17
CA GLY A 167 5.49 -9.93 5.81
C GLY A 167 6.99 -10.13 5.81
N SER A 168 7.51 -10.44 4.62
CA SER A 168 8.94 -10.54 4.33
C SER A 168 9.30 -9.69 3.11
N SER A 169 10.54 -9.26 3.04
CA SER A 169 11.10 -8.49 1.92
C SER A 169 12.53 -8.92 1.69
N SER A 170 13.01 -8.92 0.46
CA SER A 170 14.38 -9.31 0.12
C SER A 170 14.99 -8.30 -0.83
N GLY A 171 16.28 -8.01 -0.65
CA GLY A 171 16.96 -7.01 -1.46
C GLY A 171 18.47 -7.03 -1.32
N LEU A 172 19.12 -6.26 -2.18
CA LEU A 172 20.56 -6.04 -2.08
C LEU A 172 20.86 -5.05 -0.95
N THR A 173 21.84 -5.36 -0.13
CA THR A 173 22.42 -4.46 0.85
C THR A 173 23.44 -3.53 0.17
N PRO A 174 23.83 -2.39 0.78
CA PRO A 174 24.76 -1.43 0.18
C PRO A 174 26.14 -2.03 -0.19
N ASP A 175 26.57 -3.08 0.50
CA ASP A 175 27.78 -3.83 0.21
C ASP A 175 27.62 -4.88 -0.91
N GLY A 176 26.44 -4.94 -1.55
CA GLY A 176 26.11 -5.86 -2.64
C GLY A 176 25.72 -7.27 -2.20
N SER A 177 25.64 -7.54 -0.89
CA SER A 177 25.12 -8.81 -0.37
C SER A 177 23.59 -8.89 -0.53
N TYR A 178 23.00 -10.09 -0.46
CA TYR A 178 21.55 -10.26 -0.54
C TYR A 178 21.00 -10.59 0.85
N ALA A 179 20.14 -9.73 1.39
CA ALA A 179 19.54 -9.90 2.71
C ALA A 179 18.02 -9.94 2.63
N ASN A 180 17.43 -10.62 3.61
CA ASN A 180 15.99 -10.74 3.80
C ASN A 180 15.62 -10.07 5.11
N ASN A 181 14.47 -9.42 5.15
CA ASN A 181 13.89 -8.84 6.35
C ASN A 181 12.52 -9.48 6.61
N ILE A 182 12.28 -9.85 7.87
CA ILE A 182 10.99 -10.31 8.37
C ILE A 182 10.43 -9.25 9.29
N ARG A 183 9.17 -8.88 9.08
CA ARG A 183 8.47 -7.92 9.94
C ARG A 183 7.40 -8.63 10.74
N PHE A 184 7.26 -8.22 11.99
CA PHE A 184 6.20 -8.63 12.90
C PHE A 184 5.52 -7.36 13.40
N SER A 185 4.22 -7.24 13.12
CA SER A 185 3.42 -6.07 13.50
C SER A 185 2.80 -6.22 14.89
N ASP A 186 2.72 -7.44 15.42
CA ASP A 186 2.34 -7.64 16.81
C ASP A 186 3.52 -7.37 17.73
N THR A 187 3.26 -6.66 18.81
CA THR A 187 4.30 -6.22 19.74
C THR A 187 4.86 -7.41 20.51
N VAL A 188 6.16 -7.64 20.43
CA VAL A 188 6.86 -8.50 21.40
C VAL A 188 6.95 -7.73 22.72
N PRO A 189 6.28 -8.18 23.80
CA PRO A 189 6.26 -7.43 25.05
C PRO A 189 7.67 -7.15 25.57
N THR A 190 7.91 -5.91 26.03
CA THR A 190 9.26 -5.44 26.40
C THR A 190 9.87 -6.19 27.59
N ASN A 191 9.09 -6.99 28.32
CA ASN A 191 9.55 -7.84 29.41
C ASN A 191 10.22 -9.14 28.93
N PHE A 192 10.11 -9.49 27.65
CA PHE A 192 10.79 -10.68 27.10
C PHE A 192 12.12 -10.29 26.46
N ASN A 193 13.21 -10.85 26.99
CA ASN A 193 14.55 -10.72 26.43
C ASN A 193 14.92 -11.90 25.53
N GLN A 194 14.00 -12.82 25.32
CA GLN A 194 14.22 -14.05 24.57
C GLN A 194 13.00 -14.35 23.72
N ALA A 195 13.23 -14.87 22.52
CA ALA A 195 12.20 -15.43 21.66
C ALA A 195 12.82 -16.52 20.79
N THR A 196 12.01 -17.48 20.34
CA THR A 196 12.45 -18.46 19.35
C THR A 196 11.84 -18.10 18.01
N LEU A 197 12.69 -17.75 17.04
CA LEU A 197 12.28 -17.58 15.65
C LEU A 197 12.15 -18.95 14.99
N VAL A 198 11.00 -19.21 14.37
CA VAL A 198 10.70 -20.46 13.70
C VAL A 198 10.39 -20.19 12.23
N PHE A 199 11.10 -20.90 11.36
CA PHE A 199 10.80 -21.04 9.94
C PHE A 199 10.15 -22.41 9.70
N PRO A 200 8.82 -22.49 9.52
CA PRO A 200 8.14 -23.76 9.21
C PRO A 200 8.70 -24.37 7.93
N CYS A 201 8.94 -23.53 6.95
CA CYS A 201 9.71 -23.79 5.75
C CYS A 201 10.25 -22.45 5.25
N LEU A 202 11.22 -22.50 4.35
CA LEU A 202 11.78 -21.29 3.73
C LEU A 202 10.81 -20.79 2.67
N GLU A 203 10.31 -19.56 2.82
CA GLU A 203 9.36 -18.96 1.89
C GLU A 203 9.92 -18.99 0.45
N GLY A 204 9.07 -19.33 -0.52
CA GLY A 204 9.45 -19.43 -1.93
C GLY A 204 10.17 -20.73 -2.34
N THR A 205 10.51 -21.59 -1.37
CA THR A 205 11.14 -22.89 -1.65
C THR A 205 10.13 -24.01 -1.85
N ALA A 206 10.54 -25.06 -2.57
CA ALA A 206 9.74 -26.26 -2.76
C ALA A 206 9.55 -27.02 -1.44
N ARG A 207 8.29 -27.30 -1.07
CA ARG A 207 7.95 -28.02 0.18
C ARG A 207 8.57 -29.41 0.22
N GLY A 208 9.10 -29.80 1.37
CA GLY A 208 9.73 -31.11 1.60
C GLY A 208 11.11 -31.30 0.96
N LYS A 209 11.69 -30.27 0.32
CA LYS A 209 13.01 -30.35 -0.33
C LYS A 209 14.13 -29.61 0.41
N GLY A 210 13.80 -28.81 1.42
CA GLY A 210 14.78 -28.08 2.24
C GLY A 210 14.48 -28.15 3.74
N PRO A 211 15.23 -27.39 4.57
CA PRO A 211 15.01 -27.36 6.01
C PRO A 211 13.59 -26.93 6.38
N GLU A 212 12.93 -27.73 7.21
CA GLU A 212 11.60 -27.44 7.76
C GLU A 212 11.65 -27.39 9.29
N ASP A 213 10.75 -26.62 9.89
CA ASP A 213 10.66 -26.38 11.34
C ASP A 213 11.98 -25.92 11.96
N TRP A 214 12.69 -25.02 11.27
CA TRP A 214 14.00 -24.54 11.69
C TRP A 214 13.86 -23.44 12.75
N GLN A 215 14.57 -23.58 13.87
CA GLN A 215 14.41 -22.75 15.05
C GLN A 215 15.71 -22.05 15.44
N PHE A 216 15.61 -20.77 15.78
CA PHE A 216 16.72 -19.93 16.23
C PHE A 216 16.37 -19.29 17.56
N ALA A 217 17.18 -19.55 18.59
CA ALA A 217 17.03 -18.92 19.89
C ALA A 217 17.62 -17.51 19.86
N LEU A 218 16.76 -16.50 19.96
CA LEU A 218 17.16 -15.09 19.92
C LEU A 218 17.23 -14.54 21.35
N THR A 219 18.32 -13.85 21.66
CA THR A 219 18.47 -13.10 22.92
C THR A 219 18.58 -11.62 22.61
N PHE A 220 17.83 -10.79 23.32
CA PHE A 220 17.77 -9.35 23.11
C PHE A 220 18.38 -8.59 24.29
N LYS A 221 19.10 -7.50 23.97
CA LYS A 221 19.63 -6.53 24.93
C LYS A 221 19.10 -5.13 24.61
N PRO A 222 19.09 -4.19 25.57
CA PRO A 222 18.80 -2.80 25.26
C PRO A 222 19.66 -2.29 24.10
N ALA A 223 19.08 -1.50 23.21
CA ALA A 223 19.83 -0.85 22.15
C ALA A 223 20.88 0.10 22.75
N PRO A 224 22.03 0.30 22.08
CA PRO A 224 23.08 1.15 22.59
C PRO A 224 22.64 2.62 22.62
N GLU A 225 23.16 3.38 23.59
CA GLU A 225 22.76 4.80 23.81
C GLU A 225 23.15 5.72 22.64
N ASN A 226 24.10 5.33 21.80
CA ASN A 226 24.56 6.09 20.64
C ASN A 226 23.89 5.68 19.32
N LEU A 227 22.74 4.99 19.37
CA LEU A 227 21.95 4.68 18.18
C LEU A 227 21.53 5.98 17.47
N ALA A 228 21.87 6.11 16.19
CA ALA A 228 21.42 7.23 15.39
C ALA A 228 19.91 7.11 15.13
N VAL A 229 19.14 8.08 15.64
CA VAL A 229 17.70 8.17 15.44
C VAL A 229 17.39 9.54 14.85
N TYR A 230 16.83 9.55 13.64
CA TYR A 230 16.45 10.78 12.95
C TYR A 230 14.97 11.07 13.18
N PRO A 231 14.58 12.28 13.63
CA PRO A 231 13.19 12.61 13.89
C PRO A 231 12.32 12.44 12.64
N ALA A 232 11.20 11.73 12.77
CA ALA A 232 10.26 11.52 11.68
C ALA A 232 8.88 12.08 12.05
N THR A 233 8.29 12.84 11.13
CA THR A 233 6.93 13.37 11.25
C THR A 233 6.05 12.71 10.21
N LEU A 234 5.02 11.98 10.66
CA LEU A 234 3.96 11.46 9.79
C LEU A 234 2.84 12.50 9.70
N MET A 235 2.42 12.81 8.47
CA MET A 235 1.27 13.67 8.26
C MET A 235 -0.02 12.89 8.54
N PRO A 236 -1.00 13.46 9.25
CA PRO A 236 -2.25 12.77 9.50
C PRO A 236 -2.92 12.45 8.16
N SER A 237 -3.40 11.21 8.03
CA SER A 237 -4.20 10.79 6.88
C SER A 237 -5.35 11.78 6.69
N GLN A 238 -5.47 12.34 5.48
CA GLN A 238 -6.61 13.18 5.10
C GLN A 238 -7.86 12.32 4.88
N ALA A 239 -8.19 11.46 5.84
CA ALA A 239 -9.45 10.75 5.90
C ALA A 239 -10.54 11.71 6.40
N GLN A 240 -10.99 12.59 5.51
CA GLN A 240 -12.33 13.18 5.38
C GLN A 240 -12.24 14.47 4.54
N VAL A 241 -12.38 14.33 3.23
CA VAL A 241 -13.01 15.38 2.41
C VAL A 241 -14.32 14.78 1.91
N GLU A 242 -15.40 15.06 2.63
CA GLU A 242 -16.73 14.97 2.04
C GLU A 242 -16.74 15.83 0.78
N ASN A 243 -17.12 15.23 -0.34
CA ASN A 243 -17.39 15.87 -1.62
C ASN A 243 -17.99 17.29 -1.42
N PRO A 244 -17.29 18.37 -1.79
CA PRO A 244 -17.97 19.60 -2.08
C PRO A 244 -18.64 19.41 -3.44
N ALA A 245 -19.96 19.27 -3.40
CA ALA A 245 -20.80 19.31 -4.58
C ALA A 245 -20.37 20.47 -5.50
N SER A 246 -20.26 20.13 -6.78
CA SER A 246 -20.01 21.05 -7.89
C SER A 246 -20.87 22.30 -7.74
N THR A 247 -20.25 23.40 -7.34
CA THR A 247 -20.90 24.71 -7.32
C THR A 247 -20.31 25.51 -8.45
N LYS A 248 -21.06 25.57 -9.54
CA LYS A 248 -20.88 26.50 -10.66
C LYS A 248 -20.81 27.93 -10.09
N VAL A 249 -19.63 28.56 -10.17
CA VAL A 249 -19.44 29.95 -9.74
C VAL A 249 -19.64 30.87 -10.95
N GLU A 250 -20.67 31.72 -10.84
CA GLU A 250 -20.84 32.94 -11.64
C GLU A 250 -20.00 34.07 -11.01
N PRO A 251 -19.35 34.95 -11.79
CA PRO A 251 -18.31 35.82 -11.25
C PRO A 251 -18.90 37.10 -10.63
N ALA A 252 -18.67 37.30 -9.33
CA ALA A 252 -18.78 38.60 -8.68
C ALA A 252 -17.38 39.07 -8.27
N ALA A 253 -16.97 40.20 -8.84
CA ALA A 253 -15.70 40.85 -8.61
C ALA A 253 -15.68 41.63 -7.28
N GLN A 254 -14.65 41.41 -6.44
CA GLN A 254 -14.00 42.40 -5.54
C GLN A 254 -12.93 41.73 -4.62
N PRO A 255 -11.98 42.48 -4.03
CA PRO A 255 -10.62 42.69 -4.53
C PRO A 255 -9.56 41.78 -3.85
N GLN A 256 -8.48 41.51 -4.57
CA GLN A 256 -7.30 40.78 -4.08
C GLN A 256 -6.69 41.45 -2.84
N VAL A 257 -6.67 40.70 -1.74
CA VAL A 257 -5.62 40.82 -0.73
C VAL A 257 -4.58 39.76 -1.11
N GLU A 258 -3.44 40.21 -1.65
CA GLU A 258 -2.27 39.36 -1.92
C GLU A 258 -1.75 38.76 -0.60
N SER A 259 -2.27 37.60 -0.24
CA SER A 259 -1.50 36.62 0.51
C SER A 259 -0.56 35.96 -0.49
N ARG A 260 0.72 36.29 -0.44
CA ARG A 260 1.78 35.66 -1.25
C ARG A 260 1.89 34.18 -0.88
N THR A 261 1.02 33.36 -1.46
CA THR A 261 1.42 32.03 -1.93
C THR A 261 2.43 32.30 -3.06
N PRO A 262 3.65 31.75 -3.03
CA PRO A 262 4.53 31.84 -4.19
C PRO A 262 3.74 31.27 -5.37
N ALA A 263 3.57 32.06 -6.43
CA ALA A 263 2.96 31.57 -7.65
C ALA A 263 3.75 30.33 -8.08
N MET A 264 3.10 29.15 -8.09
CA MET A 264 3.73 27.93 -8.62
C MET A 264 4.34 28.30 -9.98
N PRO A 265 5.62 28.00 -10.22
CA PRO A 265 6.23 28.37 -11.48
C PRO A 265 5.44 27.73 -12.62
N ALA A 266 4.90 28.54 -13.53
CA ALA A 266 4.05 28.08 -14.63
C ALA A 266 4.72 26.99 -15.50
N MET A 267 6.05 26.93 -15.46
CA MET A 267 6.90 25.91 -16.08
C MET A 267 6.71 24.48 -15.55
N MET A 268 5.99 24.28 -14.44
CA MET A 268 5.76 22.95 -13.86
C MET A 268 4.46 22.29 -14.33
N VAL A 269 3.57 22.99 -15.02
CA VAL A 269 2.25 22.47 -15.42
C VAL A 269 2.30 22.06 -16.89
N ASP A 270 2.51 20.77 -17.16
CA ASP A 270 2.53 20.22 -18.53
C ASP A 270 1.30 19.37 -18.87
N GLY A 271 0.50 18.97 -17.87
CA GLY A 271 -0.69 18.15 -18.07
C GLY A 271 -1.92 18.94 -18.54
N ASP A 272 -2.87 18.21 -19.14
CA ASP A 272 -4.20 18.71 -19.48
C ASP A 272 -4.98 19.17 -18.24
N ARG A 273 -4.67 18.57 -17.07
CA ARG A 273 -5.19 18.98 -15.76
C ARG A 273 -4.20 18.75 -14.63
N GLN A 274 -4.40 19.51 -13.55
CA GLN A 274 -3.58 19.44 -12.34
C GLN A 274 -4.37 18.81 -11.19
N GLU A 275 -3.71 17.92 -10.45
CA GLU A 275 -4.21 17.35 -9.19
C GLU A 275 -3.15 17.50 -8.07
N GLU A 276 -3.56 17.30 -6.82
CA GLU A 276 -2.69 17.47 -5.66
C GLU A 276 -1.83 16.23 -5.40
N MET A 277 -0.52 16.44 -5.22
CA MET A 277 0.39 15.45 -4.63
C MET A 277 0.58 15.80 -3.15
N VAL A 278 0.21 14.89 -2.26
CA VAL A 278 0.24 15.14 -0.80
C VAL A 278 1.58 14.76 -0.20
N VAL A 279 1.98 15.44 0.88
CA VAL A 279 3.12 15.02 1.71
C VAL A 279 2.62 14.01 2.74
N LEU A 280 3.22 12.81 2.77
CA LEU A 280 2.86 11.77 3.74
C LEU A 280 3.76 11.81 4.98
N ALA A 281 5.05 12.11 4.80
CA ALA A 281 6.00 12.08 5.89
C ALA A 281 7.24 12.93 5.60
N MET A 282 7.96 13.27 6.67
CA MET A 282 9.27 13.92 6.59
C MET A 282 10.21 13.37 7.66
N VAL A 283 11.46 13.09 7.29
CA VAL A 283 12.56 12.77 8.20
C VAL A 283 13.61 13.87 8.12
N GLU A 284 14.06 14.36 9.28
CA GLU A 284 15.15 15.33 9.35
C GLU A 284 16.50 14.63 9.50
N GLN A 285 17.29 14.62 8.42
CA GLN A 285 18.69 14.19 8.42
C GLN A 285 19.62 15.37 8.77
N PRO A 286 20.92 15.17 9.05
CA PRO A 286 21.83 16.27 9.38
C PRO A 286 21.95 17.34 8.28
N ASP A 287 22.03 16.92 7.02
CA ASP A 287 22.32 17.73 5.83
C ASP A 287 21.15 17.85 4.84
N ALA A 288 20.13 16.99 4.96
CA ALA A 288 18.95 16.98 4.11
C ALA A 288 17.64 16.78 4.91
N TYR A 289 16.51 16.99 4.25
CA TYR A 289 15.20 16.49 4.66
C TYR A 289 14.79 15.38 3.70
N TRP A 290 14.40 14.23 4.20
CA TRP A 290 13.73 13.23 3.36
C TRP A 290 12.25 13.49 3.44
N VAL A 291 11.63 13.81 2.32
CA VAL A 291 10.22 14.17 2.28
C VAL A 291 9.54 13.22 1.32
N THR A 292 8.47 12.58 1.80
CA THR A 292 7.69 11.63 1.00
C THR A 292 6.44 12.31 0.46
N TRP A 293 6.31 12.30 -0.85
CA TRP A 293 5.09 12.68 -1.54
C TRP A 293 4.35 11.45 -2.05
N ALA A 294 3.03 11.57 -2.17
CA ALA A 294 2.21 10.57 -2.81
C ALA A 294 1.02 11.18 -3.54
N TYR A 295 0.54 10.49 -4.55
CA TYR A 295 -0.73 10.80 -5.22
C TYR A 295 -1.65 9.58 -5.15
N PRO A 296 -2.98 9.75 -5.07
CA PRO A 296 -3.88 8.61 -4.98
C PRO A 296 -3.89 7.82 -6.29
N GLY A 297 -3.54 6.54 -6.22
CA GLY A 297 -3.77 5.59 -7.29
C GLY A 297 -5.27 5.39 -7.54
N LYS A 298 -5.63 5.05 -8.77
CA LYS A 298 -6.99 4.66 -9.14
C LYS A 298 -6.95 3.26 -9.72
N ARG A 299 -7.80 2.38 -9.21
CA ARG A 299 -7.89 0.99 -9.65
C ARG A 299 -9.34 0.58 -9.88
N ASP A 300 -9.57 -0.21 -10.91
CA ASP A 300 -10.82 -0.93 -11.15
C ASP A 300 -10.56 -2.44 -11.04
N ASN A 301 -11.24 -3.09 -10.11
CA ASN A 301 -11.07 -4.53 -9.83
C ASN A 301 -11.75 -5.43 -10.87
N ASP A 302 -12.61 -4.88 -11.74
CA ASP A 302 -13.24 -5.64 -12.83
C ASP A 302 -12.30 -5.81 -14.05
N ILE A 303 -11.16 -5.11 -14.05
CA ILE A 303 -10.18 -5.15 -15.14
C ILE A 303 -9.17 -6.25 -14.88
N GLN A 304 -9.05 -7.17 -15.84
CA GLN A 304 -8.23 -8.38 -15.70
C GLN A 304 -6.73 -8.07 -15.79
N ILE A 305 -6.34 -7.04 -16.55
CA ILE A 305 -4.95 -6.63 -16.71
C ILE A 305 -4.66 -5.45 -15.79
N ASN A 306 -3.86 -5.70 -14.75
CA ASN A 306 -3.28 -4.76 -13.78
C ASN A 306 -4.23 -3.80 -13.01
N GLY A 307 -5.48 -3.61 -13.43
CA GLY A 307 -6.52 -2.82 -12.75
C GLY A 307 -6.24 -1.31 -12.66
N GLU A 308 -5.00 -0.88 -12.84
CA GLU A 308 -4.56 0.50 -12.70
C GLU A 308 -5.21 1.38 -13.77
N LEU A 309 -5.76 2.51 -13.35
CA LEU A 309 -6.36 3.50 -14.26
C LEU A 309 -5.38 4.60 -14.65
N TYR A 310 -4.14 4.51 -14.17
CA TYR A 310 -3.04 5.38 -14.58
C TYR A 310 -1.97 4.59 -15.32
N ALA A 311 -1.44 5.19 -16.39
CA ALA A 311 -0.17 4.80 -16.98
C ALA A 311 0.90 5.80 -16.53
N VAL A 312 1.99 5.29 -15.97
CA VAL A 312 3.06 6.09 -15.33
C VAL A 312 4.37 5.86 -16.08
N PRO A 313 4.67 6.64 -17.14
CA PRO A 313 5.88 6.45 -17.94
C PRO A 313 7.08 7.26 -17.42
N PHE A 314 6.90 8.09 -16.40
CA PHE A 314 7.92 9.00 -15.88
C PHE A 314 8.14 8.78 -14.39
N ASN A 315 9.37 8.96 -13.92
CA ASN A 315 9.65 9.15 -12.50
C ASN A 315 9.20 10.55 -12.08
N PRO A 316 8.86 10.76 -10.80
CA PRO A 316 8.55 12.09 -10.31
C PRO A 316 9.82 12.95 -10.28
N VAL A 317 9.62 14.25 -10.47
CA VAL A 317 10.71 15.24 -10.52
C VAL A 317 10.51 16.26 -9.42
N LEU A 318 11.60 16.73 -8.82
CA LEU A 318 11.58 17.74 -7.77
C LEU A 318 12.21 19.04 -8.28
N TYR A 319 11.52 20.16 -8.06
CA TYR A 319 11.99 21.49 -8.41
C TYR A 319 12.14 22.38 -7.18
N ASP A 320 13.08 23.32 -7.24
CA ASP A 320 13.19 24.42 -6.27
C ASP A 320 12.21 25.56 -6.58
N ALA A 321 12.16 26.57 -5.72
CA ALA A 321 11.29 27.74 -5.90
C ALA A 321 11.63 28.60 -7.12
N ASN A 322 12.82 28.44 -7.71
CA ASN A 322 13.22 29.12 -8.94
C ASN A 322 12.88 28.29 -10.19
N GLY A 323 12.35 27.09 -10.02
CA GLY A 323 12.07 26.14 -11.10
C GLY A 323 13.29 25.33 -11.56
N ALA A 324 14.40 25.35 -10.80
CA ALA A 324 15.53 24.48 -11.08
C ALA A 324 15.23 23.06 -10.61
N GLU A 325 15.46 22.08 -11.48
CA GLU A 325 15.34 20.66 -11.13
C GLU A 325 16.44 20.25 -10.17
N LEU A 326 16.07 19.55 -9.09
CA LEU A 326 17.01 18.97 -8.15
C LEU A 326 17.55 17.66 -8.72
N GLN A 327 18.85 17.44 -8.54
CA GLN A 327 19.48 16.21 -9.00
C GLN A 327 18.99 15.00 -8.21
N GLU A 328 18.87 13.87 -8.90
CA GLU A 328 18.66 12.58 -8.27
C GLU A 328 19.81 12.27 -7.29
N PRO A 329 19.51 11.61 -6.16
CA PRO A 329 20.53 11.21 -5.20
C PRO A 329 21.48 10.16 -5.79
N ASP A 330 22.64 9.99 -5.16
CA ASP A 330 23.51 8.86 -5.49
C ASP A 330 22.84 7.51 -5.16
N HIS A 331 23.43 6.43 -5.69
CA HIS A 331 22.86 5.09 -5.56
C HIS A 331 22.70 4.64 -4.10
N GLU A 332 23.68 4.96 -3.24
CA GLU A 332 23.65 4.56 -1.83
C GLU A 332 22.49 5.24 -1.09
N THR A 333 22.34 6.55 -1.29
CA THR A 333 21.23 7.33 -0.74
C THR A 333 19.89 6.83 -1.29
N GLN A 334 19.80 6.53 -2.59
CA GLN A 334 18.58 6.01 -3.21
C GLN A 334 18.12 4.67 -2.58
N LEU A 335 19.06 3.78 -2.25
CA LEU A 335 18.75 2.52 -1.56
C LEU A 335 18.19 2.77 -0.15
N GLU A 336 18.69 3.77 0.56
CA GLU A 336 18.15 4.14 1.88
C GLU A 336 16.75 4.74 1.78
N LEU A 337 16.49 5.58 0.78
CA LEU A 337 15.17 6.15 0.53
C LEU A 337 14.13 5.05 0.23
N TRP A 338 14.47 4.04 -0.57
CA TRP A 338 13.56 2.90 -0.81
C TRP A 338 13.28 2.08 0.44
N LYS A 339 14.29 1.84 1.28
CA LYS A 339 14.08 1.18 2.59
C LYS A 339 13.16 2.00 3.49
N TYR A 340 13.33 3.32 3.48
CA TYR A 340 12.46 4.24 4.22
C TYR A 340 11.02 4.21 3.69
N GLU A 341 10.82 4.27 2.37
CA GLU A 341 9.50 4.15 1.73
C GLU A 341 8.81 2.84 2.08
N GLU A 342 9.52 1.72 2.02
CA GLU A 342 8.96 0.42 2.41
C GLU A 342 8.51 0.44 3.88
N SER A 343 9.35 0.98 4.77
CA SER A 343 9.02 1.09 6.18
C SER A 343 7.89 2.09 6.45
N LEU A 344 7.76 3.15 5.67
CA LEU A 344 6.65 4.12 5.78
C LEU A 344 5.35 3.47 5.33
N ARG A 345 5.37 2.74 4.20
CA ARG A 345 4.22 2.02 3.68
C ARG A 345 3.62 1.08 4.72
N SER A 346 4.45 0.34 5.47
CA SER A 346 3.95 -0.55 6.52
C SER A 346 3.30 0.18 7.71
N GLN A 347 3.63 1.44 7.93
CA GLN A 347 3.04 2.28 8.99
C GLN A 347 1.72 2.94 8.57
N LEU A 348 1.43 3.00 7.27
CA LEU A 348 0.17 3.55 6.77
C LEU A 348 -1.01 2.63 7.13
N SER A 349 -2.19 3.24 7.29
CA SER A 349 -3.44 2.48 7.45
C SER A 349 -3.68 1.58 6.22
N GLY A 350 -4.38 0.45 6.38
CA GLY A 350 -4.65 -0.45 5.23
C GLY A 350 -5.38 0.23 4.05
N GLN A 351 -6.20 1.26 4.33
CA GLN A 351 -6.82 2.07 3.28
C GLN A 351 -5.81 2.96 2.56
N ASP A 352 -4.92 3.63 3.30
CA ASP A 352 -3.89 4.49 2.72
C ASP A 352 -2.81 3.68 1.99
N GLN A 353 -2.47 2.49 2.48
CA GLN A 353 -1.57 1.56 1.79
C GLN A 353 -2.09 1.22 0.39
N LEU A 354 -3.38 0.93 0.26
CA LEU A 354 -4.01 0.66 -1.04
C LEU A 354 -4.12 1.92 -1.90
N LYS A 355 -4.47 3.06 -1.29
CA LYS A 355 -4.61 4.35 -1.97
C LYS A 355 -3.30 4.83 -2.58
N TYR A 356 -2.18 4.64 -1.90
CA TYR A 356 -0.86 5.12 -2.32
C TYR A 356 0.06 4.00 -2.82
N LEU A 357 -0.52 2.84 -3.14
CA LEU A 357 0.24 1.70 -3.64
C LEU A 357 0.94 2.08 -4.95
N GLY A 358 2.27 1.97 -4.98
CA GLY A 358 3.08 2.27 -6.17
C GLY A 358 3.13 3.74 -6.60
N SER A 359 2.66 4.67 -5.75
CA SER A 359 2.56 6.11 -6.06
C SER A 359 3.21 7.00 -4.99
N MET A 360 4.00 6.39 -4.11
CA MET A 360 4.74 7.06 -3.04
C MET A 360 6.21 7.18 -3.41
N TYR A 361 6.77 8.38 -3.24
CA TYR A 361 8.14 8.69 -3.61
C TYR A 361 8.77 9.67 -2.61
N THR A 362 9.98 9.36 -2.18
CA THR A 362 10.75 10.15 -1.22
C THR A 362 11.92 10.81 -1.93
N PHE A 363 12.06 12.13 -1.73
CA PHE A 363 13.22 12.87 -2.18
C PHE A 363 14.07 13.32 -1.00
N ALA A 364 15.39 13.27 -1.17
CA ALA A 364 16.32 13.96 -0.30
C ALA A 364 16.42 15.44 -0.74
N VAL A 365 15.97 16.34 0.11
CA VAL A 365 15.97 17.80 -0.10
C VAL A 365 17.10 18.43 0.71
N PRO A 366 18.20 18.89 0.09
CA PRO A 366 19.30 19.52 0.81
C PRO A 366 18.86 20.72 1.66
N LYS A 367 19.42 20.86 2.88
CA LYS A 367 19.15 22.00 3.76
C LYS A 367 19.73 23.33 3.26
N SER A 368 20.69 23.26 2.35
CA SER A 368 21.38 24.42 1.77
C SER A 368 21.48 24.29 0.26
N GLY A 369 21.53 25.42 -0.46
CA GLY A 369 21.64 25.42 -1.92
C GLY A 369 20.33 25.18 -2.66
N VAL A 370 19.20 25.07 -1.94
CA VAL A 370 17.86 24.90 -2.50
C VAL A 370 16.98 26.08 -2.08
N ALA A 371 16.22 26.63 -3.02
CA ALA A 371 15.22 27.64 -2.72
C ALA A 371 13.88 26.99 -2.36
N PHE A 372 13.28 27.41 -1.24
CA PHE A 372 11.99 26.90 -0.77
C PHE A 372 10.81 27.84 -1.13
N PRO A 373 9.58 27.32 -1.30
CA PRO A 373 9.21 25.90 -1.25
C PRO A 373 9.77 25.09 -2.43
N VAL A 374 9.96 23.78 -2.19
CA VAL A 374 10.22 22.81 -3.27
C VAL A 374 8.89 22.26 -3.79
N TYR A 375 8.89 21.78 -5.03
CA TYR A 375 7.71 21.30 -5.73
C TYR A 375 7.98 19.92 -6.35
N ALA A 376 7.28 18.89 -5.86
CA ALA A 376 7.30 17.57 -6.46
C ALA A 376 6.23 17.48 -7.55
N LYS A 377 6.57 16.88 -8.69
CA LYS A 377 5.70 16.70 -9.84
C LYS A 377 5.74 15.26 -10.34
N GLN A 378 4.57 14.67 -10.54
CA GLN A 378 4.40 13.42 -11.26
C GLN A 378 3.41 13.60 -12.41
N ASN A 379 3.80 13.17 -13.61
CA ASN A 379 2.91 13.10 -14.76
C ASN A 379 2.38 11.67 -14.94
N VAL A 380 1.07 11.52 -15.11
CA VAL A 380 0.43 10.24 -15.42
C VAL A 380 -0.59 10.42 -16.54
N TYR A 381 -0.80 9.38 -17.35
CA TYR A 381 -1.91 9.36 -18.29
C TYR A 381 -3.08 8.60 -17.70
N GLU A 382 -4.28 9.19 -17.74
CA GLU A 382 -5.50 8.48 -17.40
C GLU A 382 -5.83 7.42 -18.45
N ARG A 383 -6.34 6.28 -17.98
CA ARG A 383 -6.86 5.21 -18.81
C ARG A 383 -8.29 4.93 -18.40
N SER A 384 -9.15 4.70 -19.38
CA SER A 384 -10.54 4.31 -19.17
C SER A 384 -10.86 3.03 -19.93
N PHE A 385 -11.81 2.25 -19.42
CA PHE A 385 -12.23 0.96 -19.99
C PHE A 385 -13.74 1.00 -20.31
N PRO A 386 -14.16 1.78 -21.32
CA PRO A 386 -15.59 2.01 -21.60
C PRO A 386 -16.36 0.74 -22.01
N GLU A 387 -15.66 -0.25 -22.56
CA GLU A 387 -16.25 -1.44 -23.19
C GLU A 387 -15.79 -2.73 -22.50
N LYS A 388 -15.72 -2.72 -21.16
CA LYS A 388 -15.09 -3.77 -20.34
C LYS A 388 -15.68 -5.18 -20.49
N GLU A 389 -16.95 -5.29 -20.87
CA GLU A 389 -17.63 -6.58 -21.09
C GLU A 389 -17.64 -7.01 -22.57
N ALA A 390 -17.24 -6.13 -23.49
CA ALA A 390 -17.25 -6.41 -24.91
C ALA A 390 -15.99 -7.18 -25.32
N TYR A 391 -16.15 -8.06 -26.31
CA TYR A 391 -15.03 -8.77 -26.91
C TYR A 391 -15.26 -9.03 -28.40
N ALA A 392 -14.16 -9.23 -29.11
CA ALA A 392 -14.13 -9.67 -30.50
C ALA A 392 -13.33 -10.96 -30.60
N GLU A 393 -13.71 -11.82 -31.54
CA GLU A 393 -13.01 -13.06 -31.84
C GLU A 393 -12.50 -13.01 -33.28
N ILE A 394 -11.22 -13.28 -33.44
CA ILE A 394 -10.53 -13.18 -34.74
C ILE A 394 -9.86 -14.52 -35.00
N GLU A 395 -10.10 -15.07 -36.19
CA GLU A 395 -9.48 -16.30 -36.63
C GLU A 395 -8.15 -16.03 -37.34
N PHE A 396 -7.14 -16.84 -37.05
CA PHE A 396 -5.88 -16.85 -37.78
C PHE A 396 -5.31 -18.27 -37.87
N ASP A 397 -4.44 -18.51 -38.86
CA ASP A 397 -3.77 -19.81 -39.02
C ASP A 397 -2.42 -19.80 -38.30
N GLY A 398 -2.37 -20.34 -37.08
CA GLY A 398 -1.17 -20.45 -36.27
C GLY A 398 -0.02 -21.24 -36.92
N SER A 399 -0.33 -22.06 -37.94
CA SER A 399 0.68 -22.78 -38.72
C SER A 399 1.48 -21.86 -39.65
N LYS A 400 0.89 -20.72 -40.04
CA LYS A 400 1.52 -19.73 -40.92
C LYS A 400 2.31 -18.67 -40.17
N VAL A 401 2.06 -18.51 -38.87
CA VAL A 401 2.74 -17.52 -38.04
C VAL A 401 4.22 -17.84 -37.92
N GLN A 402 5.07 -16.85 -38.19
CA GLN A 402 6.53 -16.94 -38.14
C GLN A 402 7.08 -16.22 -36.90
N THR A 403 8.40 -16.20 -36.74
CA THR A 403 9.10 -15.53 -35.64
C THR A 403 9.03 -14.00 -35.77
N SER A 404 9.39 -13.30 -34.70
CA SER A 404 9.34 -11.83 -34.59
C SER A 404 10.07 -11.04 -35.68
N ASP A 405 11.04 -11.65 -36.37
CA ASP A 405 11.74 -10.98 -37.49
C ASP A 405 10.84 -10.85 -38.74
N ASN A 406 9.78 -11.65 -38.83
CA ASN A 406 8.84 -11.67 -39.95
C ASN A 406 7.40 -11.86 -39.43
N PRO A 407 6.84 -10.86 -38.74
CA PRO A 407 5.48 -10.95 -38.21
C PRO A 407 4.47 -11.15 -39.34
N VAL A 408 3.43 -11.94 -39.10
CA VAL A 408 2.37 -12.16 -40.09
C VAL A 408 1.33 -11.06 -39.95
N GLU A 409 1.26 -10.20 -40.96
CA GLU A 409 0.23 -9.16 -41.05
C GLU A 409 -1.17 -9.79 -41.14
N ILE A 410 -2.04 -9.33 -40.25
CA ILE A 410 -3.46 -9.68 -40.20
C ILE A 410 -4.29 -8.48 -40.64
N ASN A 411 -3.96 -7.27 -40.14
CA ASN A 411 -4.64 -6.01 -40.41
C ASN A 411 -6.18 -6.09 -40.26
N GLN A 412 -6.63 -6.76 -39.19
CA GLN A 412 -8.05 -6.94 -38.91
C GLN A 412 -8.55 -5.82 -38.01
N GLU A 413 -9.53 -5.05 -38.49
CA GLU A 413 -10.23 -4.05 -37.69
C GLU A 413 -11.06 -4.72 -36.59
N ILE A 414 -11.02 -4.13 -35.40
CA ILE A 414 -11.73 -4.53 -34.19
C ILE A 414 -12.64 -3.38 -33.78
N GLN A 415 -13.92 -3.67 -33.63
CA GLN A 415 -14.91 -2.77 -33.05
C GLN A 415 -15.47 -3.39 -31.77
N LEU A 416 -15.20 -2.78 -30.63
CA LEU A 416 -15.81 -3.13 -29.35
C LEU A 416 -16.68 -1.96 -28.92
N GLY A 417 -18.01 -2.10 -29.02
CA GLY A 417 -18.96 -1.01 -28.76
C GLY A 417 -18.62 0.23 -29.59
N SER A 418 -18.18 1.30 -28.95
CA SER A 418 -17.74 2.56 -29.57
C SER A 418 -16.24 2.65 -29.89
N VAL A 419 -15.42 1.74 -29.36
CA VAL A 419 -13.96 1.78 -29.48
C VAL A 419 -13.47 0.97 -30.68
N LYS A 420 -12.57 1.56 -31.45
CA LYS A 420 -11.98 0.98 -32.67
C LYS A 420 -10.47 0.89 -32.61
N PHE A 421 -9.92 -0.20 -33.10
CA PHE A 421 -8.49 -0.43 -33.21
C PHE A 421 -8.23 -1.64 -34.10
N THR A 422 -6.97 -1.96 -34.37
CA THR A 422 -6.60 -2.99 -35.35
C THR A 422 -5.68 -4.03 -34.71
N LEU A 423 -5.94 -5.31 -34.98
CA LEU A 423 -4.93 -6.37 -34.85
C LEU A 423 -4.06 -6.33 -36.11
N SER A 424 -2.91 -5.67 -36.00
CA SER A 424 -2.02 -5.41 -37.13
C SER A 424 -1.29 -6.68 -37.54
N ALA A 425 -0.71 -7.39 -36.58
CA ALA A 425 0.07 -8.60 -36.86
C ALA A 425 0.07 -9.60 -35.72
N VAL A 426 0.46 -10.84 -36.03
CA VAL A 426 0.71 -11.91 -35.07
C VAL A 426 2.07 -12.52 -35.34
N GLU A 427 2.84 -12.77 -34.29
CA GLU A 427 4.16 -13.40 -34.36
C GLU A 427 4.34 -14.47 -33.29
N LYS A 428 5.26 -15.40 -33.53
CA LYS A 428 5.77 -16.33 -32.51
C LYS A 428 6.86 -15.63 -31.72
N ASN A 429 6.63 -15.49 -30.43
CA ASN A 429 7.61 -14.89 -29.53
C ASN A 429 8.70 -15.92 -29.15
N PRO A 430 9.91 -15.44 -28.76
CA PRO A 430 11.03 -16.32 -28.44
C PRO A 430 10.81 -17.14 -27.15
N TYR A 431 9.77 -16.85 -26.37
CA TYR A 431 9.45 -17.50 -25.10
C TYR A 431 8.45 -18.66 -25.24
N GLY A 432 8.15 -19.10 -26.46
CA GLY A 432 7.26 -20.24 -26.69
C GLY A 432 5.78 -19.88 -26.74
N GLY A 433 5.44 -18.74 -27.34
CA GLY A 433 4.08 -18.22 -27.39
C GLY A 433 3.76 -17.38 -28.62
N TYR A 434 2.63 -16.69 -28.57
CA TYR A 434 2.23 -15.69 -29.56
C TYR A 434 2.35 -14.27 -28.98
N SER A 435 2.76 -13.31 -29.80
CA SER A 435 2.54 -11.89 -29.55
C SER A 435 1.51 -11.37 -30.56
N PHE A 436 0.49 -10.68 -30.06
CA PHE A 436 -0.54 -10.01 -30.85
C PHE A 436 -0.23 -8.52 -30.86
N LEU A 437 0.07 -7.96 -32.03
CA LEU A 437 0.48 -6.57 -32.22
C LEU A 437 -0.72 -5.74 -32.64
N PHE A 438 -0.94 -4.62 -31.96
CA PHE A 438 -2.10 -3.77 -32.15
C PHE A 438 -1.70 -2.36 -32.60
N ASP A 439 -2.55 -1.77 -33.44
CA ASP A 439 -2.58 -0.33 -33.72
C ASP A 439 -3.89 0.23 -33.17
N GLY A 440 -3.77 1.01 -32.11
CA GLY A 440 -4.87 1.65 -31.39
C GLY A 440 -5.14 3.09 -31.79
N ALA A 441 -4.53 3.62 -32.84
CA ALA A 441 -4.55 5.06 -33.11
C ALA A 441 -5.96 5.63 -33.33
N GLU A 442 -6.86 4.89 -34.00
CA GLU A 442 -8.23 5.36 -34.28
C GLU A 442 -9.06 5.55 -33.01
N GLY A 443 -9.04 4.57 -32.09
CA GLY A 443 -9.80 4.61 -30.84
C GLY A 443 -9.01 5.09 -29.63
N LYS A 444 -7.78 5.60 -29.84
CA LYS A 444 -6.82 5.93 -28.78
C LYS A 444 -6.57 4.78 -27.80
N VAL A 445 -6.54 3.55 -28.30
CA VAL A 445 -6.33 2.35 -27.50
C VAL A 445 -4.84 2.17 -27.23
N VAL A 446 -4.48 1.89 -25.98
CA VAL A 446 -3.08 1.76 -25.54
C VAL A 446 -2.77 0.42 -24.88
N GLN A 447 -3.83 -0.36 -24.63
CA GLN A 447 -3.75 -1.71 -24.09
C GLN A 447 -5.07 -2.42 -24.37
N CYS A 448 -5.04 -3.74 -24.50
CA CYS A 448 -6.21 -4.60 -24.43
C CYS A 448 -5.80 -5.98 -23.90
N GLN A 449 -6.77 -6.82 -23.56
CA GLN A 449 -6.51 -8.24 -23.35
C GLN A 449 -6.60 -8.98 -24.69
N ALA A 450 -5.70 -9.94 -24.91
CA ALA A 450 -5.74 -10.84 -26.04
C ALA A 450 -5.31 -12.25 -25.61
N GLY A 451 -6.10 -13.27 -25.93
CA GLY A 451 -5.76 -14.65 -25.59
C GLY A 451 -6.48 -15.67 -26.46
N LEU A 452 -5.88 -16.85 -26.63
CA LEU A 452 -6.46 -17.92 -27.45
C LEU A 452 -7.64 -18.59 -26.75
N VAL A 453 -8.77 -18.68 -27.46
CA VAL A 453 -9.97 -19.35 -26.97
C VAL A 453 -9.74 -20.85 -26.86
N GLY A 454 -10.03 -21.42 -25.69
CA GLY A 454 -9.90 -22.86 -25.44
C GLY A 454 -8.48 -23.34 -25.10
N TYR A 455 -7.50 -22.43 -25.02
CA TYR A 455 -6.13 -22.76 -24.64
C TYR A 455 -5.77 -22.13 -23.30
N LYS A 456 -5.20 -22.94 -22.40
CA LYS A 456 -4.68 -22.44 -21.13
C LYS A 456 -3.30 -21.83 -21.36
N THR A 457 -3.15 -20.56 -21.01
CA THR A 457 -1.85 -19.88 -20.95
C THR A 457 -1.08 -20.27 -19.69
N ASN A 458 0.23 -20.35 -19.79
CA ASN A 458 1.12 -20.55 -18.65
C ASN A 458 1.63 -19.23 -18.08
N MET A 459 1.76 -18.21 -18.94
CA MET A 459 2.33 -16.90 -18.64
C MET A 459 1.86 -15.92 -19.72
N GLY A 460 1.56 -14.70 -19.31
CA GLY A 460 1.27 -13.60 -20.21
C GLY A 460 2.25 -12.45 -20.03
N GLY A 461 2.29 -11.55 -21.00
CA GLY A 461 3.09 -10.33 -20.96
C GLY A 461 2.58 -9.32 -21.98
N GLY A 462 3.23 -8.17 -22.05
CA GLY A 462 2.90 -7.14 -23.03
C GLY A 462 3.94 -6.02 -23.06
N SER A 463 3.78 -5.10 -24.00
CA SER A 463 4.62 -3.90 -24.04
C SER A 463 4.31 -2.99 -22.85
N SER A 464 5.36 -2.33 -22.34
CA SER A 464 5.18 -1.19 -21.44
C SER A 464 4.60 0.00 -22.21
N PHE A 465 3.84 0.85 -21.53
CA PHE A 465 3.29 2.06 -22.15
C PHE A 465 4.44 3.00 -22.56
N ASN A 466 4.46 3.41 -23.83
CA ASN A 466 5.46 4.31 -24.38
C ASN A 466 4.80 5.63 -24.83
N PRO A 467 5.05 6.76 -24.16
CA PRO A 467 4.42 8.03 -24.56
C PRO A 467 4.90 8.53 -25.94
N GLY A 468 6.06 8.07 -26.43
CA GLY A 468 6.54 8.41 -27.77
C GLY A 468 5.85 7.65 -28.90
N ASP A 469 5.21 6.52 -28.58
CA ASP A 469 4.39 5.74 -29.51
C ASP A 469 3.27 5.02 -28.73
N PRO A 470 2.27 5.79 -28.25
CA PRO A 470 1.35 5.29 -27.22
C PRO A 470 0.35 4.27 -27.76
N PHE A 471 0.11 4.26 -29.07
CA PHE A 471 -0.96 3.48 -29.69
C PHE A 471 -0.49 2.19 -30.36
N HIS A 472 0.82 1.94 -30.44
CA HIS A 472 1.36 0.66 -30.88
C HIS A 472 1.83 -0.14 -29.68
N PHE A 473 1.20 -1.28 -29.48
CA PHE A 473 1.46 -2.13 -28.32
C PHE A 473 1.26 -3.60 -28.70
N TYR A 474 1.74 -4.50 -27.84
CA TYR A 474 1.47 -5.93 -28.01
C TYR A 474 1.04 -6.58 -26.70
N GLN A 475 0.26 -7.65 -26.84
CA GLN A 475 -0.05 -8.60 -25.76
C GLN A 475 0.52 -9.96 -26.15
N ALA A 476 1.20 -10.63 -25.22
CA ALA A 476 1.84 -11.91 -25.43
C ALA A 476 1.28 -12.99 -24.49
N GLU A 477 1.12 -14.20 -25.02
CA GLU A 477 0.66 -15.37 -24.28
C GLU A 477 1.57 -16.56 -24.59
N MET A 478 2.05 -17.24 -23.54
CA MET A 478 2.98 -18.37 -23.63
C MET A 478 2.29 -19.69 -23.30
N TYR A 479 2.67 -20.74 -24.02
CA TYR A 479 2.04 -22.05 -23.94
C TYR A 479 3.08 -23.15 -23.73
N SER A 480 2.74 -24.22 -23.01
CA SER A 480 3.62 -25.40 -22.86
C SER A 480 4.00 -26.00 -24.21
N GLN A 481 3.05 -25.95 -25.15
CA GLN A 481 3.23 -26.29 -26.54
C GLN A 481 2.44 -25.27 -27.36
N ILE A 482 3.11 -24.58 -28.28
CA ILE A 482 2.48 -23.55 -29.11
C ILE A 482 1.35 -24.21 -29.94
N PRO A 483 0.08 -23.78 -29.78
CA PRO A 483 -1.02 -24.26 -30.60
C PRO A 483 -0.78 -24.00 -32.09
N THR A 484 -1.26 -24.87 -32.97
CA THR A 484 -1.14 -24.70 -34.44
C THR A 484 -2.48 -25.00 -35.12
N GLY A 485 -2.57 -24.75 -36.43
CA GLY A 485 -3.82 -24.84 -37.18
C GLY A 485 -4.64 -23.55 -37.12
N MET A 486 -5.94 -23.65 -37.41
CA MET A 486 -6.86 -22.52 -37.25
C MET A 486 -7.10 -22.27 -35.76
N LEU A 487 -6.83 -21.05 -35.33
CA LEU A 487 -6.94 -20.59 -33.94
C LEU A 487 -7.82 -19.35 -33.88
N THR A 488 -8.45 -19.15 -32.73
CA THR A 488 -9.26 -17.96 -32.44
C THR A 488 -8.62 -17.18 -31.30
N VAL A 489 -8.25 -15.93 -31.54
CA VAL A 489 -7.87 -14.98 -30.49
C VAL A 489 -9.11 -14.19 -30.07
N ARG A 490 -9.36 -14.13 -28.76
CA ARG A 490 -10.34 -13.23 -28.16
C ARG A 490 -9.63 -11.98 -27.69
N VAL A 491 -10.12 -10.83 -28.15
CA VAL A 491 -9.65 -9.50 -27.76
C VAL A 491 -10.73 -8.81 -26.93
N SER A 492 -10.38 -8.27 -25.76
CA SER A 492 -11.34 -7.63 -24.84
C SER A 492 -10.71 -6.51 -24.02
N GLN A 493 -11.51 -5.79 -23.22
CA GLN A 493 -11.07 -4.76 -22.27
C GLN A 493 -10.11 -3.71 -22.87
N PRO A 494 -10.51 -2.98 -23.93
CA PRO A 494 -9.65 -1.95 -24.51
C PRO A 494 -9.49 -0.78 -23.53
N ALA A 495 -8.24 -0.46 -23.20
CA ALA A 495 -7.87 0.73 -22.43
C ALA A 495 -7.72 1.91 -23.38
N VAL A 496 -8.56 2.93 -23.21
CA VAL A 496 -8.53 4.18 -23.98
C VAL A 496 -7.76 5.24 -23.21
N LEU A 497 -6.81 5.88 -23.88
CA LEU A 497 -5.99 6.97 -23.33
C LEU A 497 -6.83 8.22 -23.13
N GLY A 498 -6.81 8.75 -21.90
CA GLY A 498 -7.41 10.02 -21.51
C GLY A 498 -6.37 11.12 -21.33
N ASP A 499 -6.68 12.02 -20.41
CA ASP A 499 -5.90 13.22 -20.11
C ASP A 499 -4.52 12.88 -19.52
N LEU A 500 -3.53 13.73 -19.81
CA LEU A 500 -2.29 13.84 -19.05
C LEU A 500 -2.56 14.63 -17.76
N ILE A 501 -2.35 14.00 -16.61
CA ILE A 501 -2.54 14.63 -15.30
C ILE A 501 -1.16 14.95 -14.71
N SER A 502 -0.97 16.19 -14.28
CA SER A 502 0.17 16.60 -13.46
C SER A 502 -0.22 16.65 -11.99
N PHE A 503 0.22 15.66 -11.21
CA PHE A 503 0.17 15.72 -9.74
C PHE A 503 1.29 16.61 -9.24
N ILE A 504 0.95 17.67 -8.49
CA ILE A 504 1.92 18.64 -7.98
C ILE A 504 1.70 18.85 -6.49
N GLY A 505 2.78 18.82 -5.72
CA GLY A 505 2.79 19.07 -4.29
C GLY A 505 3.94 20.01 -3.91
N SER A 506 3.74 20.84 -2.88
CA SER A 506 4.79 21.76 -2.40
C SER A 506 5.13 21.51 -0.94
N TRP A 507 6.39 21.73 -0.56
CA TRP A 507 6.84 21.59 0.83
C TRP A 507 7.89 22.65 1.22
N SER A 508 7.98 22.98 2.51
CA SER A 508 9.03 23.84 3.09
C SER A 508 9.35 23.43 4.53
N PRO A 509 10.59 23.61 4.99
CA PRO A 509 10.93 23.45 6.40
C PRO A 509 10.16 24.46 7.27
N GLY A 510 9.53 23.98 8.35
CA GLY A 510 9.00 24.85 9.41
C GLY A 510 7.66 25.56 9.14
N LYS A 511 6.74 24.92 8.42
CA LYS A 511 5.32 25.30 8.41
C LYS A 511 4.43 24.14 8.80
#